data_AF-A0A4Q3RNX2-F1
#
_entry.id   AF-A0A4Q3RNX2-F1
#
_cell.length_a   1.000
_cell.length_b   1.000
_cell.length_c   1.000
_cell.angle_alpha   90.00
_cell.angle_beta   90.00
_cell.angle_gamma   90.00
#
_symmetry.space_group_name_H-M   'P 1'
#
loop_
_entity.id
_entity.type
_entity.pdbx_description
1 polymer ?
#
loop_
_entity_poly.entity_id
_entity_poly.type
_entity_poly.pdbx_seq_one_letter_code
_entity_poly.pdbx_strand_id
1 'polypeptide(L)'
;MELNVLTLCYLIGSVTFILGLKMLSNPATARNGNLLAAAGMTIAILGTIFLYEEGGQKLGNYAWIFGGILIGGIIGTLSARRVKMTAMPEMVSMFNGMGGACAALISIVEFNHGIHPTVVSETFVGEMGQGSYIGIALPSAGFLLIICLGLIIGSVSFA
;
A
#
# COMPACT_ATOMS: atom_id res chain seq x y z
N MET A 1 -16.00 -6.79 -13.12
CA MET A 1 -16.06 -5.33 -13.37
C MET A 1 -15.41 -4.52 -12.24
N GLU A 2 -15.52 -4.93 -10.97
CA GLU A 2 -14.93 -4.19 -9.84
C GLU A 2 -13.40 -4.03 -9.92
N LEU A 3 -12.67 -5.06 -10.38
CA LEU A 3 -11.21 -4.99 -10.58
C LEU A 3 -10.77 -3.88 -11.55
N ASN A 4 -11.57 -3.59 -12.57
CA ASN A 4 -11.28 -2.51 -13.52
C ASN A 4 -11.46 -1.14 -12.87
N VAL A 5 -12.45 -1.01 -11.98
CA VAL A 5 -12.69 0.24 -11.24
C VAL A 5 -11.60 0.47 -10.20
N LEU A 6 -11.20 -0.59 -9.47
CA LEU A 6 -10.08 -0.52 -8.52
C LEU A 6 -8.77 -0.09 -9.21
N THR A 7 -8.47 -0.71 -10.36
CA THR A 7 -7.29 -0.35 -11.17
C THR A 7 -7.35 1.10 -11.65
N LEU A 8 -8.53 1.59 -12.05
CA LEU A 8 -8.72 2.98 -12.40
C LEU A 8 -8.51 3.93 -11.20
N CYS A 9 -8.98 3.56 -10.01
CA CYS A 9 -8.69 4.33 -8.79
C CYS A 9 -7.19 4.44 -8.55
N TYR A 10 -6.43 3.35 -8.71
CA TYR A 10 -4.97 3.37 -8.59
C TYR A 10 -4.31 4.22 -9.67
N LEU A 11 -4.74 4.11 -10.92
CA LEU A 11 -4.25 4.93 -12.02
C LEU A 11 -4.48 6.43 -11.75
N ILE A 12 -5.70 6.80 -11.35
CA ILE A 12 -6.05 8.18 -11.00
C ILE A 12 -5.20 8.66 -9.82
N GLY A 13 -5.03 7.82 -8.80
CA GLY A 13 -4.15 8.09 -7.66
C GLY A 13 -2.71 8.38 -8.09
N SER A 14 -2.10 7.51 -8.90
CA SER A 14 -0.74 7.70 -9.40
C SER A 14 -0.59 8.96 -10.25
N VAL A 15 -1.52 9.21 -11.18
CA VAL A 15 -1.47 10.40 -12.06
C VAL A 15 -1.59 11.69 -11.25
N THR A 16 -2.56 11.75 -10.32
CA THR A 16 -2.75 12.94 -9.46
C THR A 16 -1.56 13.17 -8.53
N PHE A 17 -0.90 12.12 -8.05
CA PHE A 17 0.33 12.23 -7.27
C PHE A 17 1.49 12.82 -8.09
N ILE A 18 1.70 12.34 -9.32
CA ILE A 18 2.73 12.85 -10.22
C ILE A 18 2.49 14.33 -10.56
N LEU A 19 1.24 14.68 -10.89
CA LEU A 19 0.87 16.07 -11.17
C LEU A 19 1.02 16.96 -9.92
N GLY A 20 0.62 16.46 -8.75
CA GLY A 20 0.79 17.15 -7.48
C GLY A 20 2.26 17.47 -7.17
N LEU A 21 3.15 16.49 -7.32
CA LEU A 21 4.60 16.67 -7.16
C LEU A 21 5.17 17.69 -8.15
N LYS A 22 4.75 17.65 -9.42
CA LYS A 22 5.17 18.63 -10.43
C LYS A 22 4.73 20.05 -10.05
N MET A 23 3.52 20.21 -9.51
CA MET A 23 3.01 21.51 -9.08
C MET A 23 3.70 22.04 -7.82
N LEU A 24 4.19 21.16 -6.94
CA LEU A 24 4.94 21.54 -5.73
C LEU A 24 6.30 22.20 -6.05
N SER A 25 6.87 21.91 -7.23
CA SER A 25 8.12 22.54 -7.69
C SER A 25 7.99 24.03 -8.05
N ASN A 26 6.76 24.58 -8.13
CA ASN A 26 6.53 26.00 -8.39
C ASN A 26 5.71 26.64 -7.24
N PRO A 27 6.24 27.69 -6.57
CA PRO A 27 5.55 28.35 -5.45
C PRO A 27 4.12 28.82 -5.78
N ALA A 28 3.87 29.26 -7.01
CA ALA A 28 2.55 29.74 -7.44
C ALA A 28 1.49 28.62 -7.43
N THR A 29 1.90 27.37 -7.66
CA THR A 29 1.00 26.20 -7.75
C THR A 29 1.10 25.26 -6.56
N ALA A 30 2.05 25.46 -5.64
CA ALA A 30 2.38 24.50 -4.59
C ALA A 30 1.19 24.12 -3.70
N ARG A 31 0.35 25.08 -3.29
CA ARG A 31 -0.84 24.81 -2.47
C ARG A 31 -1.84 23.90 -3.19
N ASN A 32 -2.07 24.15 -4.48
CA ASN A 32 -2.98 23.35 -5.30
C ASN A 32 -2.39 21.97 -5.59
N GLY A 33 -1.07 21.88 -5.78
CA GLY A 33 -0.37 20.62 -5.94
C GLY A 33 -0.54 19.69 -4.74
N ASN A 34 -0.39 20.24 -3.53
CA ASN A 34 -0.62 19.46 -2.30
C ASN A 34 -2.06 18.95 -2.17
N LEU A 35 -3.05 19.80 -2.48
CA LEU A 35 -4.47 19.40 -2.45
C LEU A 35 -4.78 18.31 -3.48
N LEU A 36 -4.20 18.41 -4.68
CA LEU A 36 -4.36 17.41 -5.74
C LEU A 36 -3.78 16.04 -5.31
N ALA A 37 -2.59 16.03 -4.73
CA ALA A 37 -1.97 14.81 -4.20
C ALA A 37 -2.80 14.20 -3.05
N ALA A 38 -3.31 15.03 -2.14
CA ALA A 38 -4.17 14.57 -1.03
C ALA A 38 -5.49 13.95 -1.54
N ALA A 39 -6.11 14.53 -2.58
CA ALA A 39 -7.28 13.95 -3.21
C ALA A 39 -6.97 12.59 -3.86
N GLY A 40 -5.84 12.49 -4.57
CA GLY A 40 -5.35 11.24 -5.14
C GLY A 40 -5.15 10.14 -4.11
N MET A 41 -4.47 10.46 -3.00
CA MET A 41 -4.28 9.52 -1.89
C MET A 41 -5.62 9.06 -1.29
N THR A 42 -6.56 9.98 -1.12
CA THR A 42 -7.91 9.65 -0.60
C THR A 42 -8.64 8.69 -1.52
N ILE A 43 -8.61 8.92 -2.84
CA ILE A 43 -9.24 8.04 -3.83
C ILE A 43 -8.62 6.63 -3.78
N ALA A 44 -7.29 6.53 -3.69
CA ALA A 44 -6.60 5.25 -3.61
C ALA A 44 -6.99 4.47 -2.35
N ILE A 45 -6.98 5.12 -1.18
CA ILE A 45 -7.36 4.49 0.10
C ILE A 45 -8.81 3.99 0.05
N LEU A 46 -9.75 4.84 -0.37
CA LEU A 46 -11.17 4.45 -0.44
C LEU A 46 -11.41 3.35 -1.47
N GLY A 47 -10.71 3.39 -2.60
CA GLY A 47 -10.70 2.33 -3.60
C GLY A 47 -10.27 0.99 -2.97
N THR A 48 -9.14 0.96 -2.27
CA THR A 48 -8.68 -0.25 -1.58
C THR A 48 -9.67 -0.73 -0.52
N ILE A 49 -10.25 0.15 0.30
CA ILE A 49 -11.15 -0.28 1.39
C ILE A 49 -12.46 -0.89 0.85
N PHE A 50 -13.03 -0.32 -0.22
CA PHE A 50 -14.38 -0.68 -0.66
C PHE A 50 -14.43 -1.61 -1.86
N LEU A 51 -13.41 -1.59 -2.74
CA LEU A 51 -13.40 -2.33 -4.01
C LEU A 51 -12.36 -3.47 -4.02
N TYR A 52 -11.47 -3.56 -3.02
CA TYR A 52 -10.56 -4.69 -2.93
C TYR A 52 -11.30 -5.95 -2.49
N GLU A 53 -11.07 -7.03 -3.24
CA GLU A 53 -11.68 -8.33 -3.02
C GLU A 53 -10.64 -9.41 -3.31
N GLU A 54 -10.48 -10.35 -2.39
CA GLU A 54 -9.57 -11.48 -2.53
C GLU A 54 -10.38 -12.77 -2.52
N GLY A 55 -10.34 -13.54 -3.61
CA GLY A 55 -11.05 -14.83 -3.72
C GLY A 55 -12.58 -14.74 -3.59
N GLY A 56 -13.20 -13.58 -3.86
CA GLY A 56 -14.65 -13.36 -3.68
C GLY A 56 -15.05 -12.92 -2.27
N GLN A 57 -14.08 -12.59 -1.40
CA GLN A 57 -14.31 -12.02 -0.08
C GLN A 57 -13.81 -10.59 -0.02
N LYS A 58 -14.69 -9.69 0.44
CA LYS A 58 -14.35 -8.30 0.71
C LYS A 58 -13.41 -8.19 1.91
N LEU A 59 -12.71 -7.07 2.00
CA LEU A 59 -11.87 -6.72 3.13
C LEU A 59 -12.60 -6.94 4.47
N GLY A 60 -12.00 -7.71 5.38
CA GLY A 60 -12.52 -7.89 6.73
C GLY A 60 -12.12 -6.75 7.66
N ASN A 61 -12.50 -6.88 8.94
CA ASN A 61 -11.94 -6.07 10.04
C ASN A 61 -12.04 -4.54 9.87
N TYR A 62 -13.12 -4.04 9.26
CA TYR A 62 -13.34 -2.60 9.06
C TYR A 62 -13.15 -1.76 10.33
N ALA A 63 -13.54 -2.28 11.50
CA ALA A 63 -13.35 -1.58 12.78
C ALA A 63 -11.86 -1.29 13.08
N TRP A 64 -10.96 -2.24 12.79
CA TRP A 64 -9.52 -2.05 12.97
C TRP A 64 -8.93 -1.11 11.93
N ILE A 65 -9.38 -1.19 10.68
CA ILE A 65 -8.93 -0.32 9.59
C ILE A 65 -9.31 1.14 9.89
N PHE A 66 -10.60 1.41 10.12
CA PHE A 66 -11.06 2.76 10.43
C PHE A 66 -10.52 3.25 11.78
N GLY A 67 -10.40 2.37 12.77
CA GLY A 67 -9.78 2.68 14.06
C GLY A 67 -8.33 3.12 13.89
N GLY A 68 -7.52 2.39 13.11
CA GLY A 68 -6.14 2.73 12.82
C GLY A 68 -6.00 4.05 12.06
N ILE A 69 -6.79 4.25 11.01
CA ILE A 69 -6.81 5.51 10.24
C ILE A 69 -7.19 6.70 11.14
N LEU A 70 -8.21 6.53 11.99
CA LEU A 70 -8.68 7.58 12.88
C LEU A 70 -7.61 7.93 13.93
N ILE A 71 -7.07 6.94 14.62
CA ILE A 71 -6.05 7.15 15.66
C ILE A 71 -4.77 7.76 15.04
N GLY A 72 -4.26 7.17 13.96
CA GLY A 72 -3.08 7.66 13.27
C GLY A 72 -3.28 9.06 12.69
N GLY A 73 -4.44 9.32 12.09
CA GLY A 73 -4.82 10.63 11.54
C GLY A 73 -4.92 11.70 12.62
N ILE A 74 -5.51 11.40 13.78
CA ILE A 74 -5.60 12.34 14.91
C ILE A 74 -4.20 12.63 15.46
N ILE A 75 -3.42 11.61 15.79
CA ILE A 75 -2.07 11.79 16.37
C ILE A 75 -1.17 12.54 15.39
N GLY A 76 -1.18 12.15 14.11
CA GLY A 76 -0.40 12.80 13.06
C GLY A 76 -0.78 14.27 12.87
N THR A 77 -2.08 14.57 12.83
CA THR A 77 -2.57 15.96 12.67
C THR A 77 -2.22 16.81 13.89
N LEU A 78 -2.38 16.28 15.10
CA LEU A 78 -2.04 16.99 16.34
C LEU A 78 -0.54 17.28 16.42
N SER A 79 0.29 16.28 16.10
CA SER A 79 1.74 16.43 16.09
C SER A 79 2.19 17.47 15.07
N ALA A 80 1.68 17.38 13.83
CA ALA A 80 2.00 18.32 12.76
C ALA A 80 1.62 19.78 13.08
N ARG A 81 0.52 20.00 13.84
CA ARG A 81 0.07 21.35 14.21
C ARG A 81 0.83 21.97 15.38
N ARG A 82 1.46 21.16 16.24
CA ARG A 82 2.12 21.64 17.47
C ARG A 82 3.60 21.96 17.31
N VAL A 83 4.23 21.54 16.22
CA VAL A 83 5.67 21.73 16.04
C VAL A 83 6.01 23.15 15.58
N LYS A 84 7.09 23.68 16.14
CA LYS A 84 7.64 24.99 15.76
C LYS A 84 8.17 24.92 14.32
N MET A 85 7.98 25.98 13.55
CA MET A 85 8.49 26.06 12.16
C MET A 85 10.02 25.83 12.06
N THR A 86 10.77 26.09 13.14
CA THR A 86 12.22 25.83 13.21
C THR A 86 12.59 24.35 13.31
N ALA A 87 11.67 23.51 13.79
CA ALA A 87 11.84 22.06 13.95
C ALA A 87 11.12 21.27 12.84
N MET A 88 10.80 21.93 11.71
CA MET A 88 10.20 21.28 10.56
C MET A 88 11.05 20.12 10.00
N PRO A 89 12.41 20.21 9.91
CA PRO A 89 13.22 19.10 9.42
C PRO A 89 13.10 17.81 10.26
N GLU A 90 13.07 17.95 11.60
CA GLU A 90 12.96 16.82 12.53
C GLU A 90 11.61 16.11 12.39
N MET A 91 10.52 16.88 12.28
CA MET A 91 9.19 16.32 12.07
C MET A 91 9.04 15.59 10.74
N VAL A 92 9.66 16.10 9.68
CA VAL A 92 9.65 15.43 8.37
C VAL A 92 10.41 14.10 8.44
N SER A 93 11.55 14.07 9.15
CA SER A 93 12.31 12.85 9.39
C SER A 93 11.50 11.81 10.17
N MET A 94 10.83 12.21 11.26
CA MET A 94 9.97 11.32 12.04
C MET A 94 8.82 10.72 11.20
N PHE A 95 8.14 11.52 10.38
CA PHE A 95 7.08 11.02 9.51
C PHE A 95 7.59 10.11 8.38
N ASN A 96 8.79 10.39 7.84
CA ASN A 96 9.45 9.50 6.89
C ASN A 96 9.75 8.14 7.56
N GLY A 97 10.34 8.17 8.77
CA GLY A 97 10.62 6.96 9.54
C GLY A 97 9.38 6.14 9.88
N MET A 98 8.27 6.77 10.25
CA MET A 98 6.99 6.08 10.45
C MET A 98 6.53 5.36 9.17
N GLY A 99 6.72 5.97 8.00
CA GLY A 99 6.47 5.34 6.70
C GLY A 99 7.37 4.12 6.46
N GLY A 100 8.64 4.20 6.85
CA GLY A 100 9.58 3.08 6.86
C GLY A 100 9.12 1.93 7.75
N ALA A 101 8.69 2.23 8.99
CA ALA A 101 8.14 1.23 9.90
C ALA A 101 6.90 0.52 9.32
N CYS A 102 6.00 1.26 8.67
CA CYS A 102 4.86 0.67 7.98
C CYS A 102 5.30 -0.34 6.91
N ALA A 103 6.27 0.03 6.05
CA ALA A 103 6.78 -0.87 5.02
C ALA A 103 7.41 -2.15 5.62
N ALA A 104 8.19 -2.01 6.70
CA ALA A 104 8.80 -3.15 7.39
C ALA A 104 7.74 -4.08 8.02
N LEU A 105 6.72 -3.53 8.68
CA LEU A 105 5.63 -4.31 9.27
C LEU A 105 4.80 -5.02 8.21
N ILE A 106 4.49 -4.37 7.10
CA ILE A 106 3.78 -4.99 5.97
C ILE A 106 4.59 -6.18 5.45
N SER A 107 5.91 -6.01 5.22
CA SER A 107 6.78 -7.11 4.80
C SER A 107 6.79 -8.29 5.77
N ILE A 108 6.83 -8.05 7.09
CA ILE A 108 6.81 -9.12 8.09
C ILE A 108 5.48 -9.89 8.06
N VAL A 109 4.36 -9.17 7.95
CA VAL A 109 3.02 -9.78 7.91
C VAL A 109 2.84 -10.58 6.61
N GLU A 110 3.26 -10.03 5.47
CA GLU A 110 3.18 -10.71 4.16
C GLU A 110 4.09 -11.94 4.08
N PHE A 111 5.26 -11.89 4.70
CA PHE A 111 6.14 -13.05 4.81
C PHE A 111 5.43 -14.22 5.51
N ASN A 112 4.75 -13.96 6.62
CA ASN A 112 4.02 -15.01 7.33
C ASN A 112 2.85 -15.57 6.51
N HIS A 113 2.12 -14.72 5.76
CA HIS A 113 1.02 -15.16 4.90
C HIS A 113 1.49 -15.98 3.69
N GLY A 114 2.58 -15.59 3.04
CA GLY A 114 3.03 -16.21 1.79
C GLY A 114 3.86 -17.49 1.93
N ILE A 115 4.22 -17.92 3.15
CA ILE A 115 4.99 -19.16 3.39
C ILE A 115 4.09 -20.40 3.47
N HIS A 116 2.76 -20.23 3.56
CA HIS A 116 1.84 -21.36 3.52
C HIS A 116 1.92 -22.05 2.14
N PRO A 117 2.29 -23.35 2.07
CA PRO A 117 2.34 -24.06 0.80
C PRO A 117 0.95 -24.07 0.18
N THR A 118 0.79 -23.41 -0.97
CA THR A 118 -0.48 -23.44 -1.68
C THR A 118 -0.54 -24.72 -2.49
N VAL A 119 -1.57 -25.54 -2.23
CA VAL A 119 -1.84 -26.73 -3.04
C VAL A 119 -2.45 -26.23 -4.33
N VAL A 120 -1.68 -26.32 -5.42
CA VAL A 120 -2.14 -25.91 -6.75
C VAL A 120 -2.62 -27.16 -7.47
N SER A 121 -3.91 -27.19 -7.78
CA SER A 121 -4.48 -28.22 -8.65
C SER A 121 -4.53 -27.65 -10.07
N GLU A 122 -3.50 -27.90 -10.86
CA GLU A 122 -3.52 -27.52 -12.28
C GLU A 122 -4.23 -28.61 -13.07
N THR A 123 -5.31 -28.22 -13.75
CA THR A 123 -6.00 -29.07 -14.71
C THR A 123 -5.46 -28.74 -16.09
N PHE A 124 -4.71 -29.68 -16.67
CA PHE A 124 -4.20 -29.52 -18.02
C PHE A 124 -5.18 -30.16 -19.01
N VAL A 125 -5.57 -29.40 -20.03
CA VAL A 125 -6.35 -29.89 -21.16
C VAL A 125 -5.40 -29.96 -22.34
N GLY A 126 -4.90 -31.17 -22.63
CA GLY A 126 -4.03 -31.42 -23.79
C GLY A 126 -4.77 -32.20 -24.88
N GLU A 127 -4.18 -32.24 -26.08
CA GLU A 127 -4.70 -33.03 -27.23
C GLU A 127 -4.88 -34.52 -26.92
N MET A 128 -4.20 -35.03 -25.87
CA MET A 128 -4.26 -36.42 -25.40
C MET A 128 -5.24 -36.68 -24.23
N GLY A 129 -5.98 -35.67 -23.75
CA GLY A 129 -6.99 -35.81 -22.70
C GLY A 129 -6.84 -34.81 -21.53
N GLN A 130 -7.78 -34.89 -20.58
CA GLN A 130 -7.76 -34.10 -19.34
C GLN A 130 -7.00 -34.85 -18.24
N GLY A 131 -5.95 -34.22 -17.70
CA GLY A 131 -5.22 -34.70 -16.54
C GLY A 131 -5.18 -33.63 -15.45
N SER A 132 -5.26 -34.03 -14.19
CA SER A 132 -5.10 -33.14 -13.04
C SER A 132 -3.86 -33.54 -12.26
N TYR A 133 -2.96 -32.59 -12.05
CA TYR A 133 -1.81 -32.75 -11.16
C TYR A 133 -2.04 -31.95 -9.89
N ILE A 134 -1.74 -32.55 -8.74
CA ILE A 134 -1.73 -31.86 -7.44
C ILE A 134 -0.28 -31.52 -7.15
N GLY A 135 0.05 -30.24 -7.25
CA GLY A 135 1.38 -29.70 -6.96
C GLY A 135 1.38 -28.87 -5.67
N ILE A 136 2.57 -28.68 -5.10
CA ILE A 136 2.81 -27.73 -4.02
C ILE A 136 3.51 -26.54 -4.66
N ALA A 137 2.85 -25.38 -4.71
CA ALA A 137 3.50 -24.15 -5.13
C ALA A 137 4.23 -23.52 -3.94
N LEU A 138 5.53 -23.32 -4.13
CA LEU A 138 6.31 -22.46 -3.26
C LEU A 138 6.09 -20.99 -3.64
N PRO A 139 6.19 -20.05 -2.68
CA PRO A 139 6.18 -18.63 -2.99
C PRO A 139 7.21 -18.30 -4.07
N SER A 140 6.78 -17.50 -5.06
CA SER A 140 7.66 -17.13 -6.17
C SER A 140 8.88 -16.36 -5.66
N ALA A 141 10.03 -16.56 -6.31
CA ALA A 141 11.25 -15.82 -5.96
C ALA A 141 11.04 -14.30 -6.02
N GLY A 142 10.19 -13.82 -6.93
CA GLY A 142 9.80 -12.41 -7.03
C GLY A 142 9.03 -11.91 -5.81
N PHE A 143 8.10 -12.71 -5.28
CA PHE A 143 7.34 -12.37 -4.08
C PHE A 143 8.26 -12.22 -2.85
N LEU A 144 9.16 -13.18 -2.64
CA LEU A 144 10.15 -13.11 -1.56
C LEU A 144 11.09 -11.91 -1.71
N LEU A 145 11.49 -11.59 -2.94
CA LEU A 145 12.34 -10.42 -3.23
C LEU A 145 11.64 -9.11 -2.85
N ILE A 146 10.37 -8.93 -3.21
CA ILE A 146 9.60 -7.72 -2.89
C ILE A 146 9.47 -7.55 -1.37
N ILE A 147 9.21 -8.64 -0.64
CA ILE A 147 9.15 -8.63 0.83
C ILE A 147 10.49 -8.21 1.43
N CYS A 148 11.59 -8.83 0.99
CA CYS A 148 12.93 -8.52 1.47
C CYS A 148 13.32 -7.07 1.20
N LEU A 149 13.06 -6.55 0.00
CA LEU A 149 13.31 -5.15 -0.32
C LEU A 149 12.47 -4.21 0.54
N GLY A 150 11.18 -4.50 0.72
CA GLY A 150 10.29 -3.71 1.59
C GLY A 150 10.79 -3.69 3.05
N LEU A 151 11.27 -4.83 3.55
CA LEU A 151 11.81 -4.95 4.90
C LEU A 151 13.11 -4.15 5.07
N ILE A 152 14.03 -4.26 4.11
CA ILE A 152 15.31 -3.54 4.12
C ILE A 152 15.07 -2.03 4.02
N ILE A 153 14.28 -1.58 3.04
CA ILE A 153 14.00 -0.16 2.85
C ILE A 153 13.26 0.40 4.09
N GLY A 154 12.28 -0.35 4.60
CA GLY A 154 11.50 0.05 5.76
C GLY A 154 12.33 0.17 7.04
N SER A 155 13.18 -0.83 7.32
CA SER A 155 14.05 -0.83 8.51
C SER A 155 15.12 0.27 8.46
N VAL A 156 15.70 0.53 7.29
CA VAL A 156 16.69 1.61 7.11
C VAL A 156 16.05 2.99 7.21
N SER A 157 14.83 3.17 6.70
CA SER A 157 14.11 4.45 6.78
C SER A 157 13.63 4.77 8.20
N PHE A 158 13.30 3.76 9.00
CA PHE A 158 12.86 3.93 10.39
C PHE A 158 14.01 4.23 11.36
N ALA A 159 15.22 3.72 11.08
CA ALA A 159 16.42 3.90 11.89
C ALA A 159 16.97 5.35 11.80
#